data_AF-A0A6A4V509-F1
#
_entry.id   AF-A0A6A4V509-F1
#
_cell.length_a   1.000
_cell.length_b   1.000
_cell.length_c   1.000
_cell.angle_alpha   90.00
_cell.angle_beta   90.00
_cell.angle_gamma   90.00
#
_symmetry.space_group_name_H-M   'P 1'
#
loop_
_entity.id
_entity.type
_entity.pdbx_description
1 polymer ?
#
loop_
_entity_poly.entity_id
_entity_poly.type
_entity_poly.pdbx_seq_one_letter_code
_entity_poly.pdbx_strand_id
1 'polypeptide(L)'
;MSQINELFKRKLNVLNVGLDTFYETMRDQNITALHLEWRPPAGGNARLAAILSDLNQERIDQANQKAYEIFNQGEPTLVDVKYAKDVIAGIDKYTVGHAGPPLKWEDMCGPLQGAIKGAIVYEGVATTLEEAEKLVLDGTIKLVSNHSMGCVGPMTGMITYSMPLWEVKNTTFGNVAYCPFNEGLGKVMRFGANGPDVIARLKWIENELAPAMKKALVLAGPISMKVMITKALAMGDEMHQRNTGASSLFVREIMKYLVKVVEDRDSLIRITEFITGNDQ
;
A
#
# COMPACT_ATOMS: atom_id res chain seq x y z
N MET A 1 -28.99 -30.02 -53.97
CA MET A 1 -30.06 -29.38 -53.18
C MET A 1 -29.39 -28.57 -52.08
N SER A 2 -29.83 -27.35 -51.79
CA SER A 2 -29.21 -26.52 -50.75
C SER A 2 -29.44 -27.14 -49.35
N GLN A 3 -28.51 -26.93 -48.41
CA GLN A 3 -28.65 -27.41 -47.02
C GLN A 3 -29.94 -26.92 -46.35
N ILE A 4 -30.45 -25.75 -46.77
CA ILE A 4 -31.75 -25.21 -46.35
C ILE A 4 -32.90 -26.16 -46.70
N ASN A 5 -32.87 -26.79 -47.87
CA ASN A 5 -33.90 -27.73 -48.29
C ASN A 5 -33.82 -29.08 -47.57
N GLU A 6 -32.70 -29.40 -46.91
CA GLU A 6 -32.59 -30.58 -46.04
C GLU A 6 -33.12 -30.31 -44.63
N LEU A 7 -32.99 -29.07 -44.14
CA LEU A 7 -33.52 -28.64 -42.84
C LEU A 7 -35.04 -28.85 -42.76
N PHE A 8 -35.77 -28.45 -43.80
CA PHE A 8 -37.24 -28.58 -43.87
C PHE A 8 -37.74 -30.01 -44.11
N LYS A 9 -36.84 -30.98 -44.33
CA LYS A 9 -37.20 -32.41 -44.45
C LYS A 9 -37.09 -33.16 -43.12
N ARG A 10 -36.69 -32.50 -42.04
CA ARG A 10 -36.50 -33.10 -40.71
C ARG A 10 -37.48 -32.48 -39.71
N LYS A 11 -37.69 -33.16 -38.58
CA LYS A 11 -38.48 -32.60 -37.46
C LYS A 11 -37.77 -31.34 -36.93
N LEU A 12 -38.48 -30.21 -36.94
CA LEU A 12 -37.95 -28.93 -36.48
C LEU A 12 -38.14 -28.77 -34.97
N ASN A 13 -37.11 -28.24 -34.30
CA ASN A 13 -37.20 -27.72 -32.95
C ASN A 13 -37.02 -26.20 -33.04
N VAL A 14 -38.03 -25.44 -32.61
CA VAL A 14 -38.10 -24.00 -32.87
C VAL A 14 -37.87 -23.22 -31.58
N LEU A 15 -36.91 -22.28 -31.58
CA LEU A 15 -36.79 -21.26 -30.54
C LEU A 15 -37.52 -20.00 -31.00
N ASN A 16 -38.65 -19.68 -30.36
CA ASN A 16 -39.37 -18.45 -30.64
C ASN A 16 -38.81 -17.30 -29.79
N VAL A 17 -38.52 -16.17 -30.44
CA VAL A 17 -38.11 -14.92 -29.80
C VAL A 17 -39.01 -13.82 -30.34
N GLY A 18 -39.72 -13.10 -29.47
CA GLY A 18 -40.66 -12.05 -29.89
C GLY A 18 -42.09 -12.38 -29.49
N LEU A 19 -43.04 -12.31 -30.43
CA LEU A 19 -44.47 -12.45 -30.12
C LEU A 19 -44.84 -13.89 -29.74
N ASP A 20 -45.62 -14.04 -28.68
CA ASP A 20 -46.12 -15.33 -28.17
C ASP A 20 -47.03 -16.04 -29.18
N THR A 21 -47.69 -15.28 -30.05
CA THR A 21 -48.62 -15.82 -31.07
C THR A 21 -47.94 -16.78 -32.04
N PHE A 22 -46.65 -16.58 -32.35
CA PHE A 22 -45.90 -17.52 -33.18
C PHE A 22 -45.56 -18.81 -32.43
N TYR A 23 -45.28 -18.73 -31.13
CA TYR A 23 -45.11 -19.92 -30.30
C TYR A 23 -46.40 -20.73 -30.18
N GLU A 24 -47.54 -20.07 -29.90
CA GLU A 24 -48.87 -20.70 -29.86
C GLU A 24 -49.19 -21.39 -31.20
N THR A 25 -48.95 -20.72 -32.33
CA THR A 25 -49.18 -21.28 -33.67
C THR A 25 -48.36 -22.55 -33.93
N MET A 26 -47.13 -22.62 -33.42
CA MET A 26 -46.27 -23.81 -33.55
C MET A 26 -46.76 -24.95 -32.64
N ARG A 27 -47.21 -24.62 -31.42
CA ARG A 27 -47.79 -25.58 -30.48
C ARG A 27 -49.07 -26.22 -31.04
N ASP A 28 -49.95 -25.42 -31.63
CA ASP A 28 -51.21 -25.88 -32.25
C ASP A 28 -50.96 -26.86 -33.40
N GLN A 29 -49.83 -26.73 -34.09
CA GLN A 29 -49.38 -27.64 -35.16
C GLN A 29 -48.59 -28.84 -34.64
N ASN A 30 -48.55 -29.07 -33.32
CA ASN A 30 -47.76 -30.12 -32.66
C ASN A 30 -46.25 -30.07 -32.98
N ILE A 31 -45.71 -28.88 -33.26
CA ILE A 31 -44.28 -28.66 -33.45
C ILE A 31 -43.61 -28.40 -32.10
N THR A 32 -42.44 -29.01 -31.87
CA THR A 32 -41.67 -28.78 -30.64
C THR A 32 -41.05 -27.38 -30.67
N ALA A 33 -41.51 -26.50 -29.78
CA ALA A 33 -41.01 -25.14 -29.68
C ALA A 33 -40.70 -24.74 -28.23
N LEU A 34 -39.80 -23.78 -28.05
CA LEU A 34 -39.51 -23.10 -26.79
C LEU A 34 -39.71 -21.60 -27.01
N HIS A 35 -40.55 -20.95 -26.20
CA HIS A 35 -40.65 -19.50 -26.19
C HIS A 35 -39.57 -18.92 -25.26
N LEU A 36 -38.68 -18.10 -25.81
CA LEU A 36 -37.76 -17.31 -25.03
C LEU A 36 -38.38 -15.93 -24.79
N GLU A 37 -38.74 -15.63 -23.54
CA GLU A 37 -39.19 -14.31 -23.12
C GLU A 37 -38.03 -13.30 -23.17
N TRP A 38 -37.66 -12.90 -24.39
CA TRP A 38 -36.60 -11.94 -24.61
C TRP A 38 -37.15 -10.52 -24.60
N ARG A 39 -36.42 -9.62 -23.97
CA ARG A 39 -36.68 -8.18 -24.01
C ARG A 39 -35.40 -7.46 -24.43
N PRO A 40 -35.49 -6.36 -25.19
CA PRO A 40 -34.30 -5.56 -25.49
C PRO A 40 -33.65 -5.11 -24.18
N PRO A 41 -32.29 -5.05 -24.12
CA PRO A 41 -31.60 -4.53 -22.96
C PRO A 41 -32.19 -3.19 -22.54
N ALA A 42 -32.25 -2.95 -21.23
CA ALA A 42 -32.86 -1.76 -20.66
C ALA A 42 -34.34 -1.51 -21.05
N GLY A 43 -35.08 -2.54 -21.49
CA GLY A 43 -36.45 -2.38 -21.97
C GLY A 43 -36.55 -1.54 -23.25
N GLY A 44 -35.48 -1.46 -24.04
CA GLY A 44 -35.44 -0.70 -25.29
C GLY A 44 -35.12 0.79 -25.11
N ASN A 45 -34.81 1.24 -23.90
CA ASN A 45 -34.33 2.59 -23.67
C ASN A 45 -32.90 2.77 -24.24
N ALA A 46 -32.79 3.47 -25.37
CA ALA A 46 -31.52 3.65 -26.08
C ALA A 46 -30.41 4.26 -25.22
N ARG A 47 -30.74 5.22 -24.34
CA ARG A 47 -29.77 5.85 -23.43
C ARG A 47 -29.26 4.86 -22.39
N LEU A 48 -30.15 4.09 -21.78
CA LEU A 48 -29.76 3.12 -20.75
C LEU A 48 -29.05 1.90 -21.36
N ALA A 49 -29.42 1.48 -22.57
CA ALA A 49 -28.70 0.46 -23.33
C ALA A 49 -27.28 0.92 -23.71
N ALA A 50 -27.11 2.19 -24.10
CA ALA A 50 -25.79 2.77 -24.34
C ALA A 50 -24.94 2.81 -23.06
N ILE A 51 -25.52 3.23 -21.92
CA ILE A 51 -24.82 3.19 -20.61
C ILE A 51 -24.42 1.76 -20.24
N LEU A 52 -25.29 0.77 -20.43
CA LEU A 52 -24.97 -0.65 -20.15
C LEU A 52 -23.89 -1.20 -21.09
N SER A 53 -23.88 -0.76 -22.35
CA SER A 53 -22.83 -1.11 -23.30
C SER A 53 -21.50 -0.43 -22.96
N ASP A 54 -21.53 0.80 -22.43
CA ASP A 54 -20.35 1.54 -21.96
C ASP A 54 -19.77 0.94 -20.68
N LEU A 55 -20.61 0.31 -19.86
CA LEU A 55 -20.20 -0.55 -18.73
C LEU A 55 -19.60 -1.89 -19.20
N ASN A 56 -18.96 -1.92 -20.37
CA ASN A 56 -18.38 -3.11 -21.00
C ASN A 56 -17.56 -3.92 -20.00
N GLN A 57 -18.22 -4.95 -19.46
CA GLN A 57 -17.71 -5.75 -18.35
C GLN A 57 -16.44 -6.47 -18.77
N GLU A 58 -16.34 -6.91 -20.03
CA GLU A 58 -15.18 -7.66 -20.51
C GLU A 58 -13.89 -6.82 -20.45
N ARG A 59 -13.95 -5.54 -20.86
CA ARG A 59 -12.77 -4.67 -20.76
C ARG A 59 -12.37 -4.43 -19.31
N ILE A 60 -13.36 -4.23 -18.43
CA ILE A 60 -13.15 -4.01 -16.99
C ILE A 60 -12.58 -5.28 -16.35
N ASP A 61 -13.11 -6.45 -16.69
CA ASP A 61 -12.70 -7.75 -16.19
C ASP A 61 -11.27 -8.09 -16.62
N GLN A 62 -10.92 -7.84 -17.88
CA GLN A 62 -9.54 -7.99 -18.36
C GLN A 62 -8.57 -7.06 -17.62
N ALA A 63 -8.95 -5.80 -17.41
CA ALA A 63 -8.13 -4.85 -16.66
C ALA A 63 -7.98 -5.25 -15.17
N ASN A 64 -9.07 -5.69 -14.54
CA ASN A 64 -9.08 -6.18 -13.16
C ASN A 64 -8.23 -7.45 -13.01
N GLN A 65 -8.37 -8.40 -13.93
CA GLN A 65 -7.59 -9.62 -13.96
C GLN A 65 -6.10 -9.29 -14.08
N LYS A 66 -5.74 -8.34 -14.96
CA LYS A 66 -4.35 -7.91 -15.10
C LYS A 66 -3.82 -7.24 -13.83
N ALA A 67 -4.61 -6.38 -13.19
CA ALA A 67 -4.23 -5.74 -11.93
C ALA A 67 -4.04 -6.76 -10.80
N TYR A 68 -4.96 -7.73 -10.68
CA TYR A 68 -4.87 -8.81 -9.72
C TYR A 68 -3.63 -9.68 -9.96
N GLU A 69 -3.32 -10.03 -11.21
CA GLU A 69 -2.11 -10.79 -11.55
C GLU A 69 -0.85 -10.06 -11.13
N ILE A 70 -0.74 -8.76 -11.38
CA ILE A 70 0.40 -7.94 -10.96
C ILE A 70 0.53 -7.94 -9.44
N PHE A 71 -0.58 -7.75 -8.72
CA PHE A 71 -0.58 -7.78 -7.25
C PHE A 71 -0.15 -9.15 -6.71
N ASN A 72 -0.75 -10.22 -7.21
CA ASN A 72 -0.51 -11.59 -6.73
C ASN A 72 0.91 -12.09 -7.05
N GLN A 73 1.45 -11.75 -8.22
CA GLN A 73 2.80 -12.11 -8.66
C GLN A 73 3.91 -11.24 -8.07
N GLY A 74 3.57 -10.13 -7.40
CA GLY A 74 4.57 -9.25 -6.79
C GLY A 74 5.36 -9.98 -5.70
N GLU A 75 6.68 -9.85 -5.70
CA GLU A 75 7.58 -10.49 -4.73
C GLU A 75 8.31 -9.43 -3.89
N PRO A 76 7.62 -8.85 -2.87
CA PRO A 76 8.20 -7.82 -2.02
C PRO A 76 9.30 -8.41 -1.14
N THR A 77 10.48 -7.81 -1.23
CA THR A 77 11.68 -8.24 -0.52
C THR A 77 12.31 -7.03 0.15
N LEU A 78 12.55 -7.10 1.45
CA LEU A 78 13.32 -6.09 2.17
C LEU A 78 14.79 -6.26 1.77
N VAL A 79 15.38 -5.20 1.20
CA VAL A 79 16.71 -5.28 0.57
C VAL A 79 17.75 -4.35 1.22
N ASP A 80 17.35 -3.21 1.77
CA ASP A 80 18.30 -2.25 2.35
C ASP A 80 17.61 -1.29 3.35
N VAL A 81 18.43 -0.48 4.01
CA VAL A 81 18.04 0.75 4.70
C VAL A 81 18.65 1.93 3.95
N LYS A 82 17.82 2.90 3.58
CA LYS A 82 18.21 4.12 2.83
C LYS A 82 17.84 5.35 3.63
N TYR A 83 18.52 6.47 3.43
CA TYR A 83 18.00 7.75 3.91
C TYR A 83 17.13 8.38 2.84
N ALA A 84 16.07 9.09 3.26
CA ALA A 84 15.12 9.71 2.34
C ALA A 84 15.83 10.60 1.29
N LYS A 85 16.81 11.40 1.70
CA LYS A 85 17.67 12.21 0.82
C LYS A 85 18.38 11.46 -0.31
N ASP A 86 18.62 10.16 -0.13
CA ASP A 86 19.38 9.35 -1.10
C ASP A 86 18.47 8.74 -2.18
N VAL A 87 17.17 8.60 -1.90
CA VAL A 87 16.26 7.79 -2.73
C VAL A 87 14.97 8.50 -3.16
N ILE A 88 14.56 9.55 -2.45
CA ILE A 88 13.36 10.32 -2.81
C ILE A 88 13.77 11.50 -3.69
N ALA A 89 13.36 11.45 -4.96
CA ALA A 89 13.68 12.49 -5.92
C ALA A 89 13.09 13.85 -5.50
N GLY A 90 13.95 14.87 -5.41
CA GLY A 90 13.53 16.25 -5.11
C GLY A 90 13.12 16.50 -3.65
N ILE A 91 13.43 15.57 -2.72
CA ILE A 91 13.30 15.86 -1.30
C ILE A 91 14.44 16.77 -0.84
N ASP A 92 14.11 17.78 -0.05
CA ASP A 92 15.06 18.66 0.63
C ASP A 92 14.66 18.83 2.11
N LYS A 93 15.45 19.60 2.86
CA LYS A 93 15.16 19.86 4.28
C LYS A 93 13.85 20.61 4.51
N TYR A 94 13.31 21.27 3.50
CA TYR A 94 12.07 22.04 3.57
C TYR A 94 10.85 21.23 3.08
N THR A 95 11.03 19.94 2.80
CA THR A 95 9.96 19.04 2.36
C THR A 95 9.59 18.08 3.49
N VAL A 96 8.30 18.05 3.84
CA VAL A 96 7.73 17.14 4.85
C VAL A 96 6.68 16.23 4.21
N GLY A 97 6.98 14.94 4.20
CA GLY A 97 6.07 13.87 3.80
C GLY A 97 5.02 13.59 4.87
N HIS A 98 3.79 13.29 4.46
CA HIS A 98 2.72 12.87 5.36
C HIS A 98 1.87 11.72 4.79
N ALA A 99 1.20 11.00 5.69
CA ALA A 99 0.23 9.97 5.30
C ALA A 99 -1.04 10.59 4.67
N GLY A 100 -1.78 9.76 3.93
CA GLY A 100 -3.05 10.15 3.31
C GLY A 100 -2.88 10.92 1.98
N PRO A 101 -3.99 11.46 1.43
CA PRO A 101 -3.98 12.23 0.20
C PRO A 101 -3.34 13.62 0.42
N PRO A 102 -3.04 14.38 -0.65
CA PRO A 102 -2.60 15.77 -0.52
C PRO A 102 -3.57 16.59 0.35
N LEU A 103 -3.04 17.28 1.36
CA LEU A 103 -3.79 18.08 2.32
C LEU A 103 -3.12 19.44 2.50
N LYS A 104 -3.94 20.48 2.64
CA LYS A 104 -3.44 21.81 3.04
C LYS A 104 -3.31 21.87 4.56
N TRP A 105 -2.44 22.74 5.07
CA TRP A 105 -2.15 22.87 6.49
C TRP A 105 -3.39 23.13 7.36
N GLU A 106 -4.29 23.99 6.88
CA GLU A 106 -5.54 24.37 7.56
C GLU A 106 -6.52 23.20 7.72
N ASP A 107 -6.42 22.18 6.86
CA ASP A 107 -7.26 20.99 6.90
C ASP A 107 -6.63 19.86 7.74
N MET A 108 -5.39 20.03 8.22
CA MET A 108 -4.70 19.02 9.00
C MET A 108 -5.17 19.00 10.45
N CYS A 109 -5.37 17.80 10.99
CA CYS A 109 -5.71 17.64 12.39
C CYS A 109 -4.53 17.95 13.33
N GLY A 110 -4.82 18.28 14.59
CA GLY A 110 -3.81 18.65 15.59
C GLY A 110 -2.62 17.69 15.70
N PRO A 111 -2.80 16.35 15.76
CA PRO A 111 -1.67 15.41 15.76
C PRO A 111 -0.78 15.50 14.53
N LEU A 112 -1.35 15.67 13.34
CA LEU A 112 -0.58 15.82 12.10
C LEU A 112 0.19 17.14 12.11
N GLN A 113 -0.45 18.24 12.51
CA GLN A 113 0.21 19.53 12.68
C GLN A 113 1.35 19.47 13.69
N GLY A 114 1.14 18.80 14.83
CA GLY A 114 2.16 18.56 15.85
C GLY A 114 3.35 17.76 15.32
N ALA A 115 3.09 16.71 14.55
CA ALA A 115 4.12 15.87 13.93
C ALA A 115 4.97 16.67 12.93
N ILE A 116 4.33 17.47 12.07
CA ILE A 116 5.03 18.32 11.08
C ILE A 116 5.95 19.31 11.77
N LYS A 117 5.48 20.02 12.80
CA LYS A 117 6.31 20.95 13.57
C LYS A 117 7.50 20.25 14.22
N GLY A 118 7.27 19.07 14.81
CA GLY A 118 8.33 18.24 15.36
C GLY A 118 9.35 17.78 14.30
N ALA A 119 8.88 17.41 13.10
CA ALA A 119 9.72 16.96 12.00
C ALA A 119 10.63 18.09 11.48
N ILE A 120 10.12 19.33 11.39
CA ILE A 120 10.90 20.52 11.02
C ILE A 120 12.01 20.80 12.05
N VAL A 121 11.70 20.66 13.34
CA VAL A 121 12.69 20.78 14.42
C VAL A 121 13.72 19.64 14.37
N TYR A 122 13.29 18.41 14.09
CA TYR A 122 14.17 17.25 13.90
C TYR A 122 15.18 17.46 12.76
N GLU A 123 14.78 18.09 11.66
CA GLU A 123 15.67 18.42 10.54
C GLU A 123 16.62 19.60 10.83
N GLY A 124 16.41 20.29 11.96
CA GLY A 124 17.16 21.47 12.36
C GLY A 124 16.85 22.70 11.50
N VAL A 125 15.68 22.73 10.85
CA VAL A 125 15.21 23.87 10.05
C VAL A 125 14.62 24.96 10.94
N ALA A 126 14.05 24.56 12.08
CA ALA A 126 13.61 25.45 13.14
C ALA A 126 14.16 24.99 14.48
N THR A 127 14.31 25.91 15.42
CA THR A 127 14.75 25.65 16.79
C THR A 127 13.58 25.45 17.75
N THR A 128 12.40 25.98 17.42
CA THR A 128 11.18 25.83 18.22
C THR A 128 9.98 25.42 17.37
N LEU A 129 8.92 24.93 18.03
CA LEU A 129 7.68 24.56 17.34
C LEU A 129 6.96 25.79 16.77
N GLU A 130 7.06 26.95 17.42
CA GLU A 130 6.47 28.20 16.95
C GLU A 130 7.19 28.73 15.71
N GLU A 131 8.52 28.58 15.65
CA GLU A 131 9.29 28.88 14.45
C GLU A 131 8.93 27.93 13.31
N ALA A 132 8.84 26.62 13.59
CA ALA A 132 8.41 25.63 12.62
C ALA A 132 7.01 25.94 12.03
N GLU A 133 6.07 26.37 12.88
CA GLU A 133 4.73 26.75 12.44
C GLU A 133 4.73 27.94 11.49
N LYS A 134 5.56 28.96 11.77
CA LYS A 134 5.69 30.13 10.89
C LYS A 134 6.19 29.74 9.50
N LEU A 135 7.17 28.84 9.42
CA LEU A 135 7.70 28.34 8.15
C LEU A 135 6.69 27.53 7.34
N VAL A 136 5.71 26.90 8.01
CA VAL A 136 4.60 26.26 7.30
C VAL A 136 3.62 27.30 6.79
N LEU A 137 3.26 28.28 7.63
CA LEU A 137 2.27 29.31 7.30
C LEU A 137 2.74 30.29 6.21
N ASP A 138 4.05 30.57 6.13
CA ASP A 138 4.62 31.43 5.10
C ASP A 138 4.91 30.72 3.77
N GLY A 139 4.69 29.40 3.71
CA GLY A 139 4.86 28.58 2.51
C GLY A 139 6.29 28.11 2.26
N THR A 140 7.22 28.32 3.20
CA THR A 140 8.59 27.80 3.10
C THR A 140 8.62 26.27 3.13
N ILE A 141 7.76 25.64 3.95
CA ILE A 141 7.66 24.19 4.05
C ILE A 141 6.71 23.62 2.99
N LYS A 142 7.22 22.69 2.19
CA LYS A 142 6.45 21.92 1.21
C LYS A 142 5.91 20.64 1.84
N LEU A 143 4.59 20.54 1.94
CA LEU A 143 3.88 19.34 2.41
C LEU A 143 3.57 18.41 1.23
N VAL A 144 3.93 17.12 1.35
CA VAL A 144 3.80 16.14 0.27
C VAL A 144 3.18 14.84 0.76
N SER A 145 2.23 14.29 0.00
CA SER A 145 1.68 12.95 0.28
C SER A 145 2.73 11.88 0.02
N ASN A 146 2.97 10.99 0.99
CA ASN A 146 3.93 9.90 0.85
C ASN A 146 3.68 9.00 -0.36
N HIS A 147 2.41 8.76 -0.70
CA HIS A 147 2.05 7.90 -1.84
C HIS A 147 2.58 8.47 -3.17
N SER A 148 2.72 9.80 -3.29
CA SER A 148 3.29 10.44 -4.48
C SER A 148 4.82 10.28 -4.60
N MET A 149 5.48 9.87 -3.51
CA MET A 149 6.92 9.65 -3.42
C MET A 149 7.28 8.15 -3.43
N GLY A 150 6.31 7.26 -3.72
CA GLY A 150 6.51 5.81 -3.61
C GLY A 150 6.71 5.34 -2.16
N CYS A 151 6.24 6.11 -1.19
CA CYS A 151 6.42 5.85 0.23
C CYS A 151 5.07 5.61 0.91
N VAL A 152 5.13 4.93 2.05
CA VAL A 152 4.02 4.81 3.01
C VAL A 152 4.53 5.12 4.41
N GLY A 153 3.68 5.64 5.28
CA GLY A 153 4.05 5.92 6.66
C GLY A 153 2.85 5.68 7.59
N PRO A 154 3.05 5.06 8.77
CA PRO A 154 1.96 4.78 9.70
C PRO A 154 1.46 6.05 10.38
N MET A 155 0.16 6.12 10.64
CA MET A 155 -0.49 7.22 11.38
C MET A 155 -0.28 8.59 10.72
N THR A 156 0.44 9.55 11.33
CA THR A 156 0.77 10.82 10.66
C THR A 156 1.77 10.63 9.50
N GLY A 157 2.56 9.56 9.54
CA GLY A 157 3.42 9.10 8.46
C GLY A 157 4.54 10.06 8.07
N MET A 158 5.19 10.71 9.04
CA MET A 158 6.26 11.66 8.74
C MET A 158 7.42 11.00 7.99
N ILE A 159 7.82 11.62 6.87
CA ILE A 159 9.06 11.30 6.14
C ILE A 159 9.73 12.62 5.79
N THR A 160 10.96 12.83 6.28
CA THR A 160 11.75 14.02 6.02
C THR A 160 13.16 13.66 5.56
N TYR A 161 13.90 14.65 5.06
CA TYR A 161 15.20 14.54 4.41
C TYR A 161 16.19 13.57 5.09
N SER A 162 16.34 13.66 6.41
CA SER A 162 17.31 12.89 7.17
C SER A 162 16.76 11.58 7.74
N MET A 163 15.47 11.27 7.54
CA MET A 163 14.88 10.04 8.09
C MET A 163 15.41 8.79 7.38
N PRO A 164 15.78 7.73 8.12
CA PRO A 164 16.06 6.43 7.55
C PRO A 164 14.75 5.70 7.19
N LEU A 165 14.79 4.97 6.09
CA LEU A 165 13.68 4.25 5.48
C LEU A 165 14.09 2.80 5.20
N TRP A 166 13.15 1.89 5.38
CA TRP A 166 13.22 0.55 4.84
C TRP A 166 13.02 0.57 3.33
N GLU A 167 13.90 -0.08 2.57
CA GLU A 167 13.75 -0.25 1.12
C GLU A 167 13.19 -1.64 0.81
N VAL A 168 11.96 -1.70 0.30
CA VAL A 168 11.33 -2.94 -0.16
C VAL A 168 11.25 -2.93 -1.68
N LYS A 169 11.93 -3.88 -2.30
CA LYS A 169 11.91 -4.07 -3.76
C LYS A 169 10.98 -5.21 -4.13
N ASN A 170 10.11 -4.96 -5.09
CA ASN A 170 9.38 -6.02 -5.79
C ASN A 170 10.33 -6.67 -6.80
N THR A 171 10.78 -7.89 -6.52
CA THR A 171 11.77 -8.56 -7.38
C THR A 171 11.19 -9.01 -8.73
N THR A 172 9.88 -9.21 -8.82
CA THR A 172 9.17 -9.57 -10.06
C THR A 172 9.10 -8.40 -11.04
N PHE A 173 8.69 -7.22 -10.57
CA PHE A 173 8.39 -6.07 -11.45
C PHE A 173 9.37 -4.90 -11.30
N GLY A 174 10.32 -4.98 -10.38
CA GLY A 174 11.41 -4.01 -10.21
C GLY A 174 11.04 -2.72 -9.48
N ASN A 175 9.75 -2.46 -9.21
CA ASN A 175 9.33 -1.28 -8.45
C ASN A 175 9.80 -1.35 -6.98
N VAL A 176 9.98 -0.19 -6.37
CA VAL A 176 10.48 -0.04 -5.00
C VAL A 176 9.49 0.78 -4.20
N ALA A 177 9.34 0.45 -2.91
CA ALA A 177 8.56 1.23 -1.96
C ALA A 177 9.37 1.43 -0.67
N TYR A 178 9.08 2.52 0.04
CA TYR A 178 9.78 2.88 1.27
C TYR A 178 8.82 3.13 2.44
N CYS A 179 9.31 2.86 3.65
CA CYS A 179 8.59 3.09 4.90
C CYS A 179 9.58 3.55 5.99
N PRO A 180 9.24 4.54 6.84
CA PRO A 180 10.10 4.94 7.95
C PRO A 180 10.20 3.84 9.02
N PHE A 181 11.21 3.98 9.88
CA PHE A 181 11.35 3.12 11.05
C PHE A 181 10.22 3.38 12.06
N ASN A 182 9.83 2.32 12.77
CA ASN A 182 8.94 2.45 13.91
C ASN A 182 9.69 3.13 15.08
N GLU A 183 9.08 4.17 15.67
CA GLU A 183 9.66 4.97 16.76
C GLU A 183 9.52 4.34 18.16
N GLY A 184 8.95 3.13 18.24
CA GLY A 184 8.61 2.47 19.49
C GLY A 184 7.17 2.76 19.95
N LEU A 185 6.94 2.45 21.22
CA LEU A 185 5.68 2.67 21.93
C LEU A 185 5.72 3.95 22.77
N GLY A 186 4.54 4.43 23.18
CA GLY A 186 4.40 5.62 24.03
C GLY A 186 4.40 6.93 23.25
N LYS A 187 5.15 7.94 23.73
CA LYS A 187 5.25 9.24 23.06
C LYS A 187 6.10 9.10 21.79
N VAL A 188 5.46 9.29 20.64
CA VAL A 188 6.06 9.14 19.30
C VAL A 188 5.48 10.16 18.33
N MET A 189 6.28 10.57 17.34
CA MET A 189 5.92 11.59 16.34
C MET A 189 4.78 11.12 15.43
N ARG A 190 4.69 9.82 15.15
CA ARG A 190 3.57 9.24 14.40
C ARG A 190 2.19 9.48 15.05
N PHE A 191 2.13 9.83 16.34
CA PHE A 191 0.90 10.27 17.03
C PHE A 191 0.88 11.77 17.36
N GLY A 192 1.80 12.56 16.80
CA GLY A 192 1.87 14.01 16.99
C GLY A 192 2.70 14.49 18.17
N ALA A 193 3.35 13.58 18.92
CA ALA A 193 4.25 13.99 19.98
C ALA A 193 5.55 14.57 19.40
N ASN A 194 6.05 15.66 19.96
CA ASN A 194 7.16 16.44 19.41
C ASN A 194 8.09 16.99 20.52
N GLY A 195 8.10 16.33 21.67
CA GLY A 195 8.96 16.69 22.80
C GLY A 195 10.44 16.35 22.55
N PRO A 196 11.36 16.91 23.37
CA PRO A 196 12.79 16.66 23.24
C PRO A 196 13.17 15.17 23.28
N ASP A 197 12.45 14.36 24.05
CA ASP A 197 12.63 12.91 24.14
C ASP A 197 12.28 12.18 22.82
N VAL A 198 11.24 12.65 22.12
CA VAL A 198 10.83 12.12 20.81
C VAL A 198 11.89 12.47 19.76
N ILE A 199 12.33 13.72 19.71
CA ILE A 199 13.35 14.18 18.76
C ILE A 199 14.68 13.47 19.02
N ALA A 200 15.08 13.31 20.28
CA ALA A 200 16.29 12.57 20.65
C ALA A 200 16.22 11.10 20.21
N ARG A 201 15.05 10.45 20.36
CA ARG A 201 14.86 9.08 19.88
C ARG A 201 14.95 8.99 18.36
N LEU A 202 14.34 9.91 17.61
CA LEU A 202 14.47 9.94 16.16
C LEU A 202 15.92 10.14 15.72
N LYS A 203 16.68 11.00 16.42
CA LYS A 203 18.12 11.17 16.17
C LYS A 203 18.91 9.91 16.50
N TRP A 204 18.54 9.17 17.54
CA TRP A 204 19.13 7.86 17.83
C TRP A 204 18.80 6.83 16.74
N ILE A 205 17.56 6.80 16.24
CA ILE A 205 17.18 5.94 15.12
C ILE A 205 18.01 6.29 13.87
N GLU A 206 18.13 7.58 13.55
CA GLU A 206 18.90 8.11 12.42
C GLU A 206 20.38 7.71 12.48
N ASN A 207 21.02 7.89 13.63
CA ASN A 207 22.47 7.85 13.76
C ASN A 207 23.02 6.53 14.31
N GLU A 208 22.20 5.70 14.93
CA GLU A 208 22.65 4.47 15.60
C GLU A 208 21.91 3.23 15.07
N LEU A 209 20.58 3.17 15.23
CA LEU A 209 19.79 2.00 14.84
C LEU A 209 19.84 1.73 13.34
N ALA A 210 19.58 2.75 12.51
CA ALA A 210 19.51 2.59 11.07
C ALA A 210 20.87 2.19 10.45
N PRO A 211 22.02 2.79 10.80
CA PRO A 211 23.32 2.32 10.34
C PRO A 211 23.63 0.87 10.76
N ALA A 212 23.32 0.49 11.99
CA ALA A 212 23.51 -0.89 12.46
C ALA A 212 22.65 -1.87 11.66
N MET A 213 21.37 -1.53 11.46
CA MET A 213 20.43 -2.33 10.71
C MET A 213 20.81 -2.47 9.23
N LYS A 214 21.29 -1.38 8.61
CA LYS A 214 21.84 -1.38 7.25
C LYS A 214 22.98 -2.39 7.10
N LYS A 215 23.97 -2.33 8.00
CA LYS A 215 25.10 -3.28 8.01
C LYS A 215 24.62 -4.72 8.23
N ALA A 216 23.66 -4.92 9.12
CA ALA A 216 23.12 -6.24 9.40
C ALA A 216 22.40 -6.83 8.17
N LEU A 217 21.61 -6.04 7.44
CA LEU A 217 20.94 -6.47 6.21
C LEU A 217 21.93 -6.82 5.08
N VAL A 218 23.04 -6.09 4.96
CA VAL A 218 24.10 -6.43 3.98
C VAL A 218 24.63 -7.85 4.23
N LEU A 219 24.78 -8.26 5.49
CA LEU A 219 25.20 -9.62 5.84
C LEU A 219 24.06 -10.64 5.77
N ALA A 220 22.84 -10.24 6.10
CA ALA A 220 21.67 -11.10 6.06
C ALA A 220 21.27 -11.50 4.63
N GLY A 221 21.52 -10.60 3.69
CA GLY A 221 20.93 -10.66 2.36
C GLY A 221 19.44 -10.28 2.39
N PRO A 222 18.78 -10.33 1.21
CA PRO A 222 17.40 -9.93 1.06
C PRO A 222 16.43 -10.81 1.87
N ILE A 223 15.45 -10.21 2.53
CA ILE A 223 14.44 -10.90 3.34
C ILE A 223 13.10 -10.88 2.61
N SER A 224 12.56 -12.06 2.28
CA SER A 224 11.24 -12.17 1.63
C SER A 224 10.13 -11.76 2.59
N MET A 225 9.42 -10.68 2.25
CA MET A 225 8.30 -10.19 3.05
C MET A 225 7.11 -11.14 2.99
N LYS A 226 6.85 -11.76 1.83
CA LYS A 226 5.79 -12.78 1.70
C LYS A 226 6.00 -13.95 2.66
N VAL A 227 7.21 -14.51 2.72
CA VAL A 227 7.51 -15.62 3.64
C VAL A 227 7.35 -15.20 5.10
N MET A 228 7.79 -13.99 5.45
CA MET A 228 7.64 -13.45 6.80
C MET A 228 6.17 -13.27 7.18
N ILE A 229 5.40 -12.63 6.30
CA ILE A 229 3.95 -12.40 6.47
C ILE A 229 3.21 -13.73 6.60
N THR A 230 3.46 -14.71 5.73
CA THR A 230 2.80 -16.02 5.81
C THR A 230 3.04 -16.72 7.14
N LYS A 231 4.26 -16.68 7.67
CA LYS A 231 4.59 -17.25 8.98
C LYS A 231 3.92 -16.47 10.11
N ALA A 232 3.91 -15.14 10.05
CA ALA A 232 3.27 -14.28 11.03
C ALA A 232 1.75 -14.50 11.10
N LEU A 233 1.08 -14.61 9.94
CA LEU A 233 -0.35 -14.96 9.85
C LEU A 233 -0.64 -16.32 10.52
N ALA A 234 0.24 -17.32 10.35
CA ALA A 234 0.13 -18.61 11.03
C ALA A 234 0.39 -18.53 12.56
N MET A 235 1.00 -17.43 13.04
CA MET A 235 1.18 -17.10 14.45
C MET A 235 0.07 -16.18 15.00
N GLY A 236 -1.01 -15.99 14.23
CA GLY A 236 -2.19 -15.22 14.60
C GLY A 236 -2.08 -13.71 14.36
N ASP A 237 -1.03 -13.24 13.68
CA ASP A 237 -0.96 -11.84 13.27
C ASP A 237 -1.94 -11.56 12.14
N GLU A 238 -2.30 -10.29 11.98
CA GLU A 238 -3.06 -9.79 10.82
C GLU A 238 -2.33 -8.68 10.07
N MET A 239 -1.11 -8.34 10.50
CA MET A 239 -0.18 -7.42 9.83
C MET A 239 -0.58 -5.93 9.85
N HIS A 240 -1.50 -5.53 10.72
CA HIS A 240 -1.90 -4.13 10.87
C HIS A 240 -1.87 -3.71 12.35
N GLN A 241 -2.76 -4.24 13.17
CA GLN A 241 -2.84 -4.01 14.61
C GLN A 241 -1.95 -4.95 15.43
N ARG A 242 -1.90 -6.23 15.06
CA ARG A 242 -1.11 -7.26 15.74
C ARG A 242 0.02 -7.73 14.83
N ASN A 243 1.25 -7.44 15.25
CA ASN A 243 2.48 -7.77 14.52
C ASN A 243 3.52 -8.52 15.37
N THR A 244 3.14 -9.02 16.57
CA THR A 244 4.06 -9.68 17.51
C THR A 244 4.80 -10.86 16.87
N GLY A 245 4.11 -11.67 16.06
CA GLY A 245 4.71 -12.79 15.34
C GLY A 245 5.73 -12.33 14.30
N ALA A 246 5.37 -11.35 13.47
CA ALA A 246 6.24 -10.76 12.47
C ALA A 246 7.48 -10.12 13.09
N SER A 247 7.32 -9.29 14.13
CA SER A 247 8.43 -8.65 14.86
C SER A 247 9.37 -9.69 15.46
N SER A 248 8.82 -10.74 16.10
CA SER A 248 9.63 -11.85 16.65
C SER A 248 10.41 -12.59 15.57
N LEU A 249 9.78 -12.86 14.42
CA LEU A 249 10.43 -13.53 13.28
C LEU A 249 11.53 -12.66 12.68
N PHE A 250 11.30 -11.36 12.53
CA PHE A 250 12.28 -10.41 12.02
C PHE A 250 13.49 -10.30 12.95
N VAL A 251 13.26 -10.13 14.25
CA VAL A 251 14.32 -10.11 15.27
C VAL A 251 15.15 -11.39 15.20
N ARG A 252 14.51 -12.56 15.14
CA ARG A 252 15.21 -13.85 15.00
C ARG A 252 16.08 -13.91 13.75
N GLU A 253 15.61 -13.37 12.63
CA GLU A 253 16.36 -13.36 11.37
C GLU A 253 17.60 -12.46 11.45
N ILE A 254 17.47 -11.27 12.05
CA ILE A 254 18.47 -10.22 11.97
C ILE A 254 19.48 -10.20 13.14
N MET A 255 19.10 -10.72 14.32
CA MET A 255 19.86 -10.57 15.56
C MET A 255 21.30 -11.09 15.45
N LYS A 256 21.51 -12.26 14.83
CA LYS A 256 22.84 -12.85 14.65
C LYS A 256 23.78 -11.96 13.83
N TYR A 257 23.23 -11.09 12.97
CA TYR A 257 24.01 -10.14 12.17
C TYR A 257 24.24 -8.84 12.92
N LEU A 258 23.26 -8.36 13.70
CA LEU A 258 23.46 -7.23 14.61
C LEU A 258 24.62 -7.48 15.58
N VAL A 259 24.67 -8.67 16.18
CA VAL A 259 25.78 -9.10 17.06
C VAL A 259 27.15 -9.05 16.35
N LYS A 260 27.19 -9.21 15.02
CA LYS A 260 28.44 -9.16 14.25
C LYS A 260 28.87 -7.74 13.87
N VAL A 261 27.93 -6.83 13.65
CA VAL A 261 28.20 -5.50 13.05
C VAL A 261 28.20 -4.37 14.06
N VAL A 262 27.64 -4.59 15.25
CA VAL A 262 27.62 -3.60 16.34
C VAL A 262 28.75 -3.94 17.31
N GLU A 263 29.84 -3.19 17.22
CA GLU A 263 31.04 -3.40 18.04
C GLU A 263 30.88 -2.88 19.47
N ASP A 264 30.20 -1.74 19.63
CA ASP A 264 29.92 -1.16 20.93
C ASP A 264 28.83 -1.97 21.65
N ARG A 265 29.19 -2.52 22.82
CA ARG A 265 28.31 -3.41 23.58
C ARG A 265 27.08 -2.66 24.10
N ASP A 266 27.24 -1.42 24.53
CA ASP A 266 26.13 -0.63 25.07
C ASP A 266 25.13 -0.27 23.96
N SER A 267 25.62 0.08 22.77
CA SER A 267 24.79 0.26 21.57
C SER A 267 24.04 -1.01 21.19
N LEU A 268 24.71 -2.17 21.19
CA LEU A 268 24.06 -3.45 20.89
C LEU A 268 22.95 -3.77 21.90
N ILE A 269 23.18 -3.51 23.19
CA ILE A 269 22.16 -3.66 24.24
C ILE A 269 20.98 -2.74 23.97
N ARG A 270 21.21 -1.44 23.76
CA ARG A 270 20.13 -0.47 23.48
C ARG A 270 19.31 -0.84 22.25
N ILE A 271 19.95 -1.21 21.15
CA ILE A 271 19.28 -1.67 19.93
C ILE A 271 18.45 -2.92 20.21
N THR A 272 19.03 -3.89 20.92
CA THR A 272 18.35 -5.15 21.25
C THR A 272 17.13 -4.91 22.12
N GLU A 273 17.26 -4.10 23.18
CA GLU A 273 16.15 -3.73 24.05
C GLU A 273 15.04 -3.02 23.27
N PHE A 274 15.40 -2.12 22.36
CA PHE A 274 14.43 -1.40 21.54
C PHE A 274 13.63 -2.32 20.61
N ILE A 275 14.31 -3.19 19.85
CA ILE A 275 13.64 -4.06 18.86
C ILE A 275 12.92 -5.25 19.50
N THR A 276 13.34 -5.70 20.69
CA THR A 276 12.66 -6.80 21.42
C THR A 276 11.52 -6.30 22.29
N GLY A 277 11.55 -5.03 22.71
CA GLY A 277 10.45 -4.39 23.43
C GLY A 277 9.37 -3.77 22.55
N ASN A 278 9.47 -3.90 21.22
CA ASN A 278 8.54 -3.29 20.27
C ASN A 278 7.87 -4.33 19.36
N ASP A 279 6.58 -4.52 19.56
CA ASP A 279 5.75 -5.45 18.78
C ASP A 279 5.16 -4.83 17.50
N GLN A 280 5.64 -3.66 17.06
CA GLN A 280 5.11 -2.91 15.91
C GLN A 280 6.20 -2.44 14.95
#